data_AF-A0A9E6D4F2-F1
#
_entry.id   AF-A0A9E6D4F2-F1
#
_cell.length_a   1.000
_cell.length_b   1.000
_cell.length_c   1.000
_cell.angle_alpha   90.00
_cell.angle_beta   90.00
_cell.angle_gamma   90.00
#
_symmetry.space_group_name_H-M   'P 1'
#
loop_
_entity.id
_entity.type
_entity.pdbx_description
1 polymer ?
#
loop_
_entity_poly.entity_id
_entity_poly.type
_entity_poly.pdbx_seq_one_letter_code
_entity_poly.pdbx_strand_id
1 'polypeptide(L)'
;MKIKILMAALAITISLFLKAQVPGTISYQSVLTDGEGVVLVSKQVAIKIGIKGYSDRGDDLGYDYYERHVTTTSSNGVMTIFIGAGEVLLGDFSKIDWSSEDRKLSFEIDIAGNGNYTISGTSTISSVPYALRAAVSDSLAFGEQDPLFTASPAYDITALDIVKWNTSVVVEGNTSTVLPVGGINGQILSTDGNGVYRWIDILDDQTATEVAFTATENIAATSVQAALAELDNEKLALAGGTMSGDIAMGANNLSGAGTVGATTFLGDLNGTINTATTAVTQSSGDNSTKVATTAYADAASAGINTLAAGKIYLGDGTNQAAEVTMSGDVTID
;
A
#
# COMPACT_ATOMS: atom_id res chain seq x y z
N MET A 1 -17.50 -20.90 -42.94
CA MET A 1 -16.18 -20.78 -42.28
C MET A 1 -15.01 -20.91 -43.27
N LYS A 2 -15.00 -21.93 -44.15
CA LYS A 2 -13.90 -22.21 -45.10
C LYS A 2 -13.56 -21.06 -46.08
N ILE A 3 -14.56 -20.39 -46.66
CA ILE A 3 -14.34 -19.23 -47.56
C ILE A 3 -13.70 -18.04 -46.85
N LYS A 4 -14.05 -17.78 -45.59
CA LYS A 4 -13.46 -16.68 -44.81
C LYS A 4 -11.98 -16.93 -44.49
N ILE A 5 -11.62 -18.19 -44.22
CA ILE A 5 -10.23 -18.60 -44.00
C ILE A 5 -9.40 -18.47 -45.30
N LEU A 6 -9.97 -18.84 -46.45
CA LEU A 6 -9.29 -18.72 -47.74
C LEU A 6 -9.05 -17.25 -48.14
N MET A 7 -10.02 -16.37 -47.89
CA MET A 7 -9.87 -14.94 -48.18
C MET A 7 -8.84 -14.27 -47.26
N ALA A 8 -8.77 -14.66 -45.99
CA ALA A 8 -7.77 -14.17 -45.06
C ALA A 8 -6.34 -14.63 -45.44
N ALA A 9 -6.19 -15.90 -45.85
CA ALA A 9 -4.91 -16.43 -46.33
C ALA A 9 -4.43 -15.71 -47.60
N LEU A 10 -5.34 -15.44 -48.55
CA LEU A 10 -5.02 -14.71 -49.77
C LEU A 10 -4.59 -13.26 -49.49
N ALA A 11 -5.29 -12.57 -48.57
CA ALA A 11 -4.93 -11.21 -48.17
C ALA A 11 -3.53 -11.13 -47.52
N ILE A 12 -3.18 -12.12 -46.68
CA ILE A 12 -1.84 -12.23 -46.06
C ILE A 12 -0.76 -12.54 -47.10
N THR A 13 -1.04 -13.36 -48.10
CA THR A 13 -0.06 -13.60 -49.16
C THR A 13 0.16 -12.38 -50.05
N ILE A 14 -0.88 -11.58 -50.33
CA ILE A 14 -0.74 -10.37 -51.17
C ILE A 14 0.08 -9.28 -50.45
N SER A 15 -0.07 -9.13 -49.14
CA SER A 15 0.70 -8.14 -48.36
C SER A 15 2.19 -8.46 -48.28
N LEU A 16 2.60 -9.74 -48.44
CA LEU A 16 4.00 -10.16 -48.42
C LEU A 16 4.76 -9.85 -49.72
N PHE A 17 4.07 -9.51 -50.83
CA PHE A 17 4.70 -9.21 -52.12
C PHE A 17 4.65 -7.73 -52.53
N LEU A 18 4.07 -6.85 -51.72
CA LEU A 18 4.05 -5.41 -51.98
C LEU A 18 5.40 -4.78 -51.60
N LYS A 19 6.33 -4.75 -52.55
CA LYS A 19 7.56 -3.93 -52.46
C LYS A 19 7.21 -2.48 -52.81
N ALA A 20 6.71 -1.72 -51.84
CA ALA A 20 6.50 -0.27 -51.96
C ALA A 20 7.82 0.52 -51.81
N GLN A 21 8.88 0.07 -52.49
CA GLN A 21 10.16 0.78 -52.49
C GLN A 21 10.15 1.85 -53.57
N VAL A 22 10.58 3.07 -53.21
CA VAL A 22 10.81 4.15 -54.17
C VAL A 22 11.72 3.60 -55.28
N PRO A 23 11.43 3.87 -56.57
CA PRO A 23 12.33 3.47 -57.65
C PRO A 23 13.74 3.97 -57.38
N GLY A 24 14.69 3.05 -57.18
CA GLY A 24 16.09 3.34 -56.88
C GLY A 24 16.87 3.74 -58.13
N THR A 25 16.38 4.73 -58.88
CA THR A 25 16.98 5.18 -60.14
C THR A 25 17.00 6.71 -60.21
N ILE A 26 18.00 7.29 -60.88
CA ILE A 26 18.08 8.73 -61.13
C ILE A 26 17.79 9.02 -62.61
N SER A 27 16.82 9.86 -62.91
CA SER A 27 16.55 10.28 -64.29
C SER A 27 17.65 11.19 -64.81
N TYR A 28 18.20 10.90 -65.99
CA TYR A 28 19.16 11.73 -66.69
C TYR A 28 18.67 12.05 -68.09
N GLN A 29 18.73 13.33 -68.46
CA GLN A 29 18.40 13.80 -69.80
C GLN A 29 19.51 14.67 -70.35
N SER A 30 19.84 14.46 -71.62
CA SER A 30 20.77 15.33 -72.34
C SER A 30 20.33 15.53 -73.78
N VAL A 31 20.77 16.63 -74.38
CA VAL A 31 20.64 16.87 -75.82
C VAL A 31 21.98 16.57 -76.46
N LEU A 32 21.97 15.79 -77.52
CA LEU A 32 23.17 15.44 -78.28
C LEU A 32 23.28 16.35 -79.50
N THR A 33 24.44 16.99 -79.65
CA THR A 33 24.80 17.77 -80.84
C THR A 33 26.07 17.20 -81.47
N ASP A 34 26.24 17.39 -82.78
CA ASP A 34 27.49 17.12 -83.45
C ASP A 34 28.52 18.26 -83.25
N GLY A 35 29.69 18.14 -83.89
CA GLY A 35 30.76 19.13 -83.81
C GLY A 35 30.44 20.48 -84.47
N GLU A 36 29.32 20.57 -85.20
CA GLU A 36 28.81 21.80 -85.83
C GLU A 36 27.65 22.41 -85.02
N GLY A 37 27.27 21.77 -83.90
CA GLY A 37 26.18 22.20 -83.03
C GLY A 37 24.78 21.76 -83.51
N VAL A 38 24.69 20.91 -84.53
CA VAL A 38 23.43 20.38 -85.03
C VAL A 38 22.93 19.25 -84.14
N VAL A 39 21.65 19.30 -83.78
CA VAL A 39 21.03 18.32 -82.88
C VAL A 39 20.86 16.97 -83.56
N LEU A 40 21.33 15.91 -82.90
CA LEU A 40 21.25 14.53 -83.38
C LEU A 40 19.90 13.91 -83.02
N VAL A 41 18.98 13.86 -83.97
CA VAL A 41 17.60 13.33 -83.79
C VAL A 41 17.48 11.87 -84.24
N SER A 42 16.64 11.08 -83.56
CA SER A 42 16.34 9.67 -83.90
C SER A 42 17.58 8.79 -84.12
N LYS A 43 18.67 9.09 -83.41
CA LYS A 43 19.95 8.41 -83.56
C LYS A 43 20.15 7.45 -82.40
N GLN A 44 20.45 6.18 -82.71
CA GLN A 44 20.89 5.22 -81.70
C GLN A 44 22.30 5.58 -81.24
N VAL A 45 22.50 5.63 -79.92
CA VAL A 45 23.76 5.96 -79.26
C VAL A 45 23.96 5.03 -78.06
N ALA A 46 25.23 4.78 -77.74
CA ALA A 46 25.60 4.10 -76.50
C ALA A 46 26.23 5.12 -75.54
N ILE A 47 25.77 5.13 -74.29
CA ILE A 47 26.32 5.97 -73.23
C ILE A 47 26.81 5.08 -72.10
N LYS A 48 28.00 5.35 -71.60
CA LYS A 48 28.42 4.88 -70.29
C LYS A 48 28.32 6.05 -69.31
N ILE A 49 27.69 5.81 -68.18
CA ILE A 49 27.46 6.82 -67.16
C ILE A 49 27.81 6.25 -65.80
N GLY A 50 28.42 7.06 -64.95
CA GLY A 50 28.80 6.66 -63.61
C GLY A 50 28.82 7.81 -62.63
N ILE A 51 28.99 7.44 -61.37
CA ILE A 51 29.10 8.33 -60.23
C ILE A 51 30.54 8.24 -59.73
N LYS A 52 31.20 9.39 -59.67
CA LYS A 52 32.55 9.54 -59.12
C LYS A 52 32.52 10.33 -57.82
N GLY A 53 33.38 9.92 -56.90
CA GLY A 53 33.69 10.67 -55.68
C GLY A 53 34.82 11.67 -55.92
N TYR A 54 34.76 12.81 -55.25
CA TYR A 54 35.80 13.81 -55.21
C TYR A 54 36.08 14.23 -53.77
N SER A 55 37.35 14.35 -53.41
CA SER A 55 37.73 14.88 -52.09
C SER A 55 37.36 16.36 -51.94
N ASP A 56 37.37 16.88 -50.71
CA ASP A 56 37.17 18.30 -50.40
C ASP A 56 38.14 19.26 -51.13
N ARG A 57 39.27 18.73 -51.62
CA ARG A 57 40.26 19.48 -52.41
C ARG A 57 40.03 19.39 -53.92
N GLY A 58 39.05 18.59 -54.36
CA GLY A 58 38.68 18.38 -55.75
C GLY A 58 39.44 17.26 -56.46
N ASP A 59 40.19 16.43 -55.74
CA ASP A 59 40.89 15.27 -56.33
C ASP A 59 39.88 14.16 -56.71
N ASP A 60 40.00 13.62 -57.92
CA ASP A 60 39.18 12.50 -58.42
C ASP A 60 39.54 11.20 -57.67
N LEU A 61 38.57 10.65 -56.93
CA LEU A 61 38.74 9.42 -56.14
C LEU A 61 38.35 8.14 -56.90
N GLY A 62 37.89 8.28 -58.15
CA GLY A 62 37.46 7.16 -59.00
C GLY A 62 35.95 6.94 -59.01
N TYR A 63 35.54 5.85 -59.67
CA TYR A 63 34.14 5.48 -59.83
C TYR A 63 33.64 4.62 -58.66
N ASP A 64 32.57 5.07 -58.01
CA ASP A 64 31.81 4.24 -57.06
C ASP A 64 30.81 3.33 -57.79
N TYR A 65 30.32 3.81 -58.94
CA TYR A 65 29.36 3.10 -59.77
C TYR A 65 29.49 3.51 -61.24
N TYR A 66 29.32 2.55 -62.16
CA TYR A 66 29.39 2.80 -63.60
C TYR A 66 28.56 1.77 -64.36
N GLU A 67 27.77 2.23 -65.32
CA GLU A 67 26.87 1.40 -66.13
C GLU A 67 26.80 1.85 -67.58
N ARG A 68 26.26 1.00 -68.45
CA ARG A 68 26.05 1.26 -69.87
C ARG A 68 24.56 1.27 -70.22
N HIS A 69 24.18 2.20 -71.09
CA HIS A 69 22.88 2.24 -71.75
C HIS A 69 23.06 2.29 -73.27
N VAL A 70 22.12 1.68 -73.98
CA VAL A 70 21.93 1.87 -75.42
C VAL A 70 20.54 2.46 -75.61
N THR A 71 20.45 3.63 -76.21
CA THR A 71 19.20 4.39 -76.34
C THR A 71 19.15 5.13 -77.67
N THR A 72 17.98 5.69 -78.00
CA THR A 72 17.77 6.46 -79.23
C THR A 72 17.32 7.87 -78.87
N THR A 73 17.93 8.89 -79.46
CA THR A 73 17.51 10.28 -79.24
C THR A 73 16.11 10.53 -79.78
N SER A 74 15.34 11.40 -79.13
CA SER A 74 13.99 11.75 -79.58
C SER A 74 13.99 12.57 -80.88
N SER A 75 12.79 12.91 -81.38
CA SER A 75 12.62 13.85 -82.50
C SER A 75 13.17 15.26 -82.21
N ASN A 76 13.39 15.59 -80.94
CA ASN A 76 14.00 16.83 -80.49
C ASN A 76 15.46 16.64 -80.06
N GLY A 77 16.05 15.48 -80.32
CA GLY A 77 17.44 15.13 -79.99
C GLY A 77 17.73 14.93 -78.52
N VAL A 78 16.67 14.75 -77.71
CA VAL A 78 16.80 14.48 -76.27
C VAL A 78 17.02 12.99 -76.07
N MET A 79 18.09 12.64 -75.37
CA MET A 79 18.33 11.33 -74.81
C MET A 79 17.78 11.29 -73.38
N THR A 80 17.03 10.25 -73.03
CA THR A 80 16.55 10.01 -71.65
C THR A 80 17.00 8.62 -71.21
N ILE A 81 17.63 8.54 -70.04
CA ILE A 81 18.03 7.28 -69.39
C ILE A 81 17.71 7.34 -67.90
N PHE A 82 17.64 6.17 -67.27
CA PHE A 82 17.47 6.04 -65.82
C PHE A 82 18.72 5.39 -65.25
N ILE A 83 19.51 6.17 -64.52
CA ILE A 83 20.74 5.71 -63.89
C ILE A 83 20.38 4.70 -62.80
N GLY A 84 21.02 3.53 -62.81
CA GLY A 84 20.69 2.39 -61.94
C GLY A 84 19.78 1.34 -62.61
N ALA A 85 19.35 1.59 -63.86
CA ALA A 85 18.59 0.64 -64.67
C ALA A 85 19.36 0.16 -65.92
N GLY A 86 20.64 0.51 -66.04
CA GLY A 86 21.51 0.11 -67.14
C GLY A 86 22.18 -1.23 -66.92
N GLU A 87 23.08 -1.58 -67.84
CA GLU A 87 23.98 -2.71 -67.66
C GLU A 87 25.14 -2.28 -66.76
N VAL A 88 25.17 -2.79 -65.53
CA VAL A 88 26.21 -2.48 -64.56
C VAL A 88 27.57 -2.98 -65.05
N LEU A 89 28.54 -2.08 -65.11
CA LEU A 89 29.94 -2.37 -65.46
C LEU A 89 30.84 -2.37 -64.22
N LEU A 90 30.51 -1.55 -63.20
CA LEU A 90 31.23 -1.46 -61.93
C LEU A 90 30.28 -1.03 -60.80
N GLY A 91 30.49 -1.58 -59.60
CA GLY A 91 29.84 -1.13 -58.37
C GLY A 91 28.43 -1.67 -58.16
N ASP A 92 27.76 -1.16 -57.13
CA ASP A 92 26.37 -1.48 -56.77
C ASP A 92 25.65 -0.18 -56.42
N PHE A 93 24.66 0.19 -57.23
CA PHE A 93 23.96 1.47 -57.10
C PHE A 93 23.31 1.66 -55.72
N SER A 94 22.86 0.56 -55.10
CA SER A 94 22.19 0.58 -53.80
C SER A 94 23.13 0.80 -52.61
N LYS A 95 24.44 0.59 -52.81
CA LYS A 95 25.47 0.70 -51.77
C LYS A 95 26.27 2.01 -51.84
N ILE A 96 25.91 2.89 -52.76
CA ILE A 96 26.52 4.21 -52.88
C ILE A 96 26.20 5.00 -51.62
N ASP A 97 27.23 5.47 -50.93
CA ASP A 97 27.09 6.30 -49.72
C ASP A 97 26.78 7.76 -50.09
N TRP A 98 25.50 8.07 -50.25
CA TRP A 98 25.06 9.43 -50.58
C TRP A 98 25.30 10.47 -49.47
N SER A 99 25.80 10.07 -48.29
CA SER A 99 26.08 10.96 -47.15
C SER A 99 27.48 11.59 -47.20
N SER A 100 28.43 10.96 -47.91
CA SER A 100 29.84 11.36 -47.97
C SER A 100 30.18 12.15 -49.24
N GLU A 101 31.05 13.15 -49.11
CA GLU A 101 31.85 13.85 -50.15
C GLU A 101 31.13 14.33 -51.44
N ASP A 102 31.83 15.15 -52.22
CA ASP A 102 31.29 15.77 -53.44
C ASP A 102 31.15 14.72 -54.56
N ARG A 103 29.91 14.34 -54.89
CA ARG A 103 29.61 13.35 -55.95
C ARG A 103 29.32 14.04 -57.28
N LYS A 104 29.92 13.54 -58.36
CA LYS A 104 29.66 14.02 -59.73
C LYS A 104 29.31 12.88 -60.67
N LEU A 105 28.46 13.18 -61.65
CA LEU A 105 28.20 12.31 -62.78
C LEU A 105 29.35 12.43 -63.77
N SER A 106 29.83 11.30 -64.26
CA SER A 106 30.74 11.21 -65.40
C SER A 106 30.06 10.42 -66.50
N PHE A 107 30.14 10.90 -67.73
CA PHE A 107 29.55 10.22 -68.88
C PHE A 107 30.54 10.16 -70.04
N GLU A 108 30.38 9.12 -70.85
CA GLU A 108 31.11 8.87 -72.08
C GLU A 108 30.13 8.39 -73.14
N ILE A 109 30.16 8.93 -74.35
CA ILE A 109 29.17 8.64 -75.41
C ILE A 109 29.86 8.16 -76.68
N ASP A 110 29.28 7.10 -77.26
CA ASP A 110 29.58 6.56 -78.58
C ASP A 110 28.36 6.78 -79.49
N ILE A 111 28.52 7.70 -80.46
CA ILE A 111 27.51 8.02 -81.47
C ILE A 111 27.57 7.06 -82.67
N ALA A 112 28.72 6.43 -82.91
CA ALA A 112 28.94 5.55 -84.05
C ALA A 112 28.44 4.11 -83.76
N GLY A 113 28.29 3.75 -82.49
CA GLY A 113 27.88 2.42 -82.05
C GLY A 113 28.95 1.34 -82.27
N ASN A 114 30.22 1.75 -82.37
CA ASN A 114 31.35 0.86 -82.65
C ASN A 114 32.19 0.53 -81.39
N GLY A 115 31.74 0.99 -80.21
CA GLY A 115 32.41 0.82 -78.93
C GLY A 115 33.47 1.88 -78.62
N ASN A 116 33.66 2.88 -79.49
CA ASN A 116 34.59 3.98 -79.27
C ASN A 116 33.88 5.20 -78.67
N TYR A 117 34.16 5.49 -77.41
CA TYR A 117 33.53 6.58 -76.68
C TYR A 117 34.38 7.84 -76.80
N THR A 118 33.95 8.79 -77.63
CA THR A 118 34.74 9.97 -77.99
C THR A 118 34.30 11.25 -77.30
N ILE A 119 33.07 11.29 -76.80
CA ILE A 119 32.54 12.44 -76.07
C ILE A 119 32.52 12.09 -74.59
N SER A 120 33.24 12.85 -73.76
CA SER A 120 33.27 12.64 -72.31
C SER A 120 33.01 13.94 -71.56
N GLY A 121 32.39 13.85 -70.39
CA GLY A 121 32.19 15.01 -69.53
C GLY A 121 31.86 14.64 -68.08
N THR A 122 31.85 15.67 -67.24
CA THR A 122 31.45 15.56 -65.83
C THR A 122 30.43 16.64 -65.48
N SER A 123 29.44 16.30 -64.65
CA SER A 123 28.42 17.23 -64.14
C SER A 123 28.23 17.04 -62.65
N THR A 124 27.97 18.12 -61.92
CA THR A 124 27.54 18.05 -60.52
C THR A 124 26.12 17.48 -60.40
N ILE A 125 25.85 16.79 -59.30
CA ILE A 125 24.51 16.29 -58.96
C ILE A 125 23.89 17.30 -57.98
N SER A 126 22.89 18.04 -58.44
CA SER A 126 22.15 18.96 -57.56
C SER A 126 20.99 18.24 -56.86
N SER A 127 20.73 18.61 -55.61
CA SER A 127 19.60 18.07 -54.84
C SER A 127 18.26 18.39 -55.50
N VAL A 128 17.39 17.38 -55.61
CA VAL A 128 15.98 17.54 -56.05
C VAL A 128 15.07 17.81 -54.85
N PRO A 129 13.85 18.39 -55.03
CA PRO A 129 12.95 18.72 -53.90
C PRO A 129 12.65 17.54 -52.97
N TYR A 130 12.52 16.32 -53.51
CA TYR A 130 12.33 15.10 -52.71
C TYR A 130 13.56 14.78 -51.84
N ALA A 131 14.76 14.91 -52.40
CA ALA A 131 16.03 14.72 -51.66
C ALA A 131 16.23 15.80 -50.59
N LEU A 132 15.85 17.06 -50.88
CA LEU A 132 15.91 18.14 -49.89
C LEU A 132 14.96 17.91 -48.71
N ARG A 133 13.76 17.35 -48.95
CA ARG A 133 12.83 16.97 -47.88
C ARG A 133 13.28 15.74 -47.10
N ALA A 134 13.96 14.79 -47.75
CA ALA A 134 14.58 13.64 -47.09
C ALA A 134 15.70 14.07 -46.12
N ALA A 135 16.53 15.05 -46.49
CA ALA A 135 17.55 15.60 -45.59
C ALA A 135 16.97 16.20 -44.29
N VAL A 136 15.77 16.81 -44.37
CA VAL A 136 15.06 17.32 -43.18
C VAL A 136 14.49 16.17 -42.32
N SER A 137 14.22 15.01 -42.92
CA SER A 137 13.67 13.84 -42.21
C SER A 137 14.77 13.00 -41.55
N ASP A 138 15.96 12.95 -42.14
CA ASP A 138 17.15 12.32 -41.55
C ASP A 138 17.71 13.14 -40.36
N SER A 139 17.45 14.45 -40.36
CA SER A 139 17.67 15.32 -39.19
C SER A 139 16.76 14.98 -37.99
N LEU A 140 15.77 14.10 -38.11
CA LEU A 140 15.00 13.59 -36.97
C LEU A 140 15.66 12.35 -36.32
N ALA A 141 16.79 11.88 -36.84
CA ALA A 141 17.59 10.81 -36.24
C ALA A 141 18.55 11.30 -35.14
N PHE A 142 18.43 12.55 -34.68
CA PHE A 142 18.94 12.92 -33.37
C PHE A 142 17.95 12.39 -32.34
N GLY A 143 18.37 11.31 -31.67
CA GLY A 143 17.57 10.46 -30.78
C GLY A 143 16.39 11.17 -30.14
N GLU A 144 15.22 10.54 -30.26
CA GLU A 144 13.98 10.86 -29.57
C GLU A 144 14.25 11.73 -28.34
N GLN A 145 13.90 13.01 -28.42
CA GLN A 145 13.84 13.88 -27.25
C GLN A 145 12.59 13.59 -26.42
N ASP A 146 12.01 12.39 -26.55
CA ASP A 146 11.14 11.94 -25.49
C ASP A 146 11.97 11.96 -24.20
N PRO A 147 11.43 12.51 -23.11
CA PRO A 147 12.18 12.54 -21.88
C PRO A 147 12.49 11.09 -21.52
N LEU A 148 13.79 10.75 -21.55
CA LEU A 148 14.30 9.50 -21.00
C LEU A 148 13.76 9.40 -19.59
N PHE A 149 12.70 8.59 -19.41
CA PHE A 149 11.97 8.51 -18.16
C PHE A 149 12.84 8.02 -17.00
N THR A 150 14.12 7.72 -17.23
CA THR A 150 15.19 7.57 -16.21
C THR A 150 15.21 8.66 -15.13
N ALA A 151 14.80 9.89 -15.44
CA ALA A 151 14.69 10.96 -14.45
C ALA A 151 13.28 11.06 -13.83
N SER A 152 12.31 10.29 -14.34
CA SER A 152 10.97 10.23 -13.79
C SER A 152 11.03 9.51 -12.44
N PRO A 153 10.34 10.02 -11.41
CA PRO A 153 10.10 9.28 -10.17
C PRO A 153 9.47 7.90 -10.39
N ALA A 154 8.86 7.66 -11.56
CA ALA A 154 8.27 6.39 -11.94
C ALA A 154 9.24 5.37 -12.54
N TYR A 155 10.49 5.74 -12.86
CA TYR A 155 11.46 4.88 -13.55
C TYR A 155 11.73 3.57 -12.82
N ASP A 156 11.92 3.67 -11.50
CA ASP A 156 12.32 2.56 -10.64
C ASP A 156 11.12 1.82 -10.01
N ILE A 157 9.88 2.14 -10.42
CA ILE A 157 8.70 1.44 -9.90
C ILE A 157 8.74 -0.01 -10.38
N THR A 158 8.87 -0.92 -9.41
CA THR A 158 8.87 -2.36 -9.65
C THR A 158 7.48 -2.97 -9.42
N ALA A 159 7.29 -4.22 -9.84
CA ALA A 159 6.08 -4.99 -9.49
C ALA A 159 5.87 -5.09 -7.96
N LEU A 160 6.94 -5.05 -7.16
CA LEU A 160 6.84 -5.05 -5.70
C LEU A 160 6.26 -3.73 -5.16
N ASP A 161 6.58 -2.61 -5.78
CA ASP A 161 6.06 -1.29 -5.37
C ASP A 161 4.56 -1.16 -5.67
N ILE A 162 4.11 -1.72 -6.79
CA ILE A 162 2.69 -1.79 -7.15
C ILE A 162 1.90 -2.67 -6.17
N VAL A 163 2.47 -3.81 -5.76
CA VAL A 163 1.85 -4.69 -4.76
C VAL A 163 1.72 -3.98 -3.41
N LYS A 164 2.74 -3.21 -2.99
CA LYS A 164 2.67 -2.41 -1.76
C LYS A 164 1.52 -1.41 -1.79
N TRP A 165 1.30 -0.70 -2.90
CA TRP A 165 0.20 0.26 -3.02
C TRP A 165 -1.18 -0.36 -2.87
N ASN A 166 -1.41 -1.55 -3.44
CA ASN A 166 -2.69 -2.26 -3.29
C ASN A 166 -2.98 -2.68 -1.84
N THR A 167 -1.95 -2.73 -0.99
CA THR A 167 -2.05 -3.10 0.43
C THR A 167 -1.81 -1.93 1.38
N SER A 168 -1.40 -0.77 0.88
CA SER A 168 -1.05 0.36 1.73
C SER A 168 -2.30 1.09 2.18
N VAL A 169 -2.54 1.12 3.48
CA VAL A 169 -3.47 2.08 4.09
C VAL A 169 -2.71 3.38 4.25
N VAL A 170 -3.12 4.43 3.52
CA VAL A 170 -2.56 5.77 3.69
C VAL A 170 -3.15 6.35 4.97
N VAL A 171 -2.34 6.41 6.02
CA VAL A 171 -2.62 7.21 7.22
C VAL A 171 -1.98 8.57 6.97
N GLU A 172 -2.76 9.65 7.02
CA GLU A 172 -2.27 11.01 6.75
C GLU A 172 -1.00 11.30 7.57
N GLY A 173 0.09 11.67 6.87
CA GLY A 173 1.36 12.07 7.49
C GLY A 173 2.43 10.99 7.67
N ASN A 174 2.18 9.72 7.31
CA ASN A 174 3.19 8.66 7.42
C ASN A 174 3.58 8.08 6.04
N THR A 175 4.89 7.99 5.78
CA THR A 175 5.46 7.30 4.62
C THR A 175 5.00 5.85 4.60
N SER A 176 4.46 5.41 3.46
CA SER A 176 3.92 4.06 3.17
C SER A 176 4.48 2.97 4.09
N THR A 177 3.74 2.64 5.15
CA THR A 177 4.12 1.57 6.06
C THR A 177 3.38 0.31 5.65
N VAL A 178 4.12 -0.76 5.35
CA VAL A 178 3.53 -2.05 4.97
C VAL A 178 2.92 -2.68 6.22
N LEU A 179 1.61 -2.90 6.21
CA LEU A 179 0.96 -3.65 7.27
C LEU A 179 1.36 -5.14 7.14
N PRO A 180 1.62 -5.86 8.24
CA PRO A 180 1.92 -7.28 8.22
C PRO A 180 0.74 -8.06 7.62
N VAL A 181 1.02 -8.88 6.61
CA VAL A 181 0.03 -9.81 6.05
C VAL A 181 -0.27 -10.94 7.05
N GLY A 182 -1.53 -11.35 7.13
CA GLY A 182 -1.99 -12.37 8.07
C GLY A 182 -2.93 -11.79 9.13
N GLY A 183 -2.90 -12.38 10.34
CA GLY A 183 -3.86 -12.14 11.41
C GLY A 183 -4.90 -13.26 11.47
N ILE A 184 -5.11 -13.83 12.65
CA ILE A 184 -6.25 -14.74 12.92
C ILE A 184 -7.35 -14.00 13.67
N ASN A 185 -8.58 -14.52 13.63
CA ASN A 185 -9.69 -13.98 14.43
C ASN A 185 -9.27 -13.91 15.92
N GLY A 186 -9.37 -12.71 16.51
CA GLY A 186 -8.98 -12.44 17.90
C GLY A 186 -7.65 -11.69 18.08
N GLN A 187 -6.90 -11.44 17.00
CA GLN A 187 -5.69 -10.60 17.05
C GLN A 187 -6.00 -9.14 16.76
N ILE A 188 -5.22 -8.23 17.38
CA ILE A 188 -5.21 -6.80 17.06
C ILE A 188 -3.91 -6.43 16.37
N LEU A 189 -3.97 -5.41 15.53
CA LEU A 189 -2.79 -4.81 14.93
C LEU A 189 -2.23 -3.75 15.88
N SER A 190 -1.02 -3.98 16.38
CA SER A 190 -0.33 -3.07 17.31
C SER A 190 0.92 -2.47 16.65
N THR A 191 1.33 -1.28 17.11
CA THR A 191 2.53 -0.57 16.64
C THR A 191 3.46 -0.25 17.80
N ASP A 192 4.77 -0.28 17.56
CA ASP A 192 5.79 0.11 18.53
C ASP A 192 6.02 1.63 18.62
N GLY A 193 5.26 2.42 17.87
CA GLY A 193 5.41 3.87 17.77
C GLY A 193 6.53 4.35 16.83
N ASN A 194 7.34 3.44 16.31
CA ASN A 194 8.40 3.70 15.32
C ASN A 194 8.01 3.20 13.91
N GLY A 195 6.74 2.87 13.71
CA GLY A 195 6.21 2.42 12.42
C GLY A 195 6.35 0.91 12.17
N VAL A 196 6.67 0.10 13.18
CA VAL A 196 6.64 -1.36 13.03
C VAL A 196 5.28 -1.89 13.51
N TYR A 197 4.48 -2.42 12.58
CA TYR A 197 3.17 -3.00 12.87
C TYR A 197 3.25 -4.53 13.00
N ARG A 198 2.60 -5.11 14.02
CA ARG A 198 2.56 -6.57 14.27
C ARG A 198 1.17 -7.00 14.74
N TRP A 199 0.73 -8.18 14.30
CA TRP A 199 -0.43 -8.85 14.90
C TRP A 199 -0.04 -9.35 16.29
N ILE A 200 -0.79 -8.93 17.30
CA ILE A 200 -0.62 -9.33 18.70
C ILE A 200 -1.92 -10.01 19.13
N ASP A 201 -1.80 -11.19 19.74
CA ASP A 201 -2.92 -11.80 20.43
C ASP A 201 -3.37 -10.85 21.53
N ILE A 202 -4.67 -10.57 21.59
CA ILE A 202 -5.24 -9.95 22.79
C ILE A 202 -5.15 -11.03 23.86
N LEU A 203 -4.00 -11.15 24.53
CA LEU A 203 -3.97 -11.67 25.88
C LEU A 203 -4.84 -10.68 26.66
N ASP A 204 -6.08 -11.09 26.94
CA ASP A 204 -7.08 -10.33 27.68
C ASP A 204 -6.46 -9.26 28.57
N ASP A 205 -6.57 -8.00 28.15
CA ASP A 205 -6.31 -6.83 29.01
C ASP A 205 -7.50 -6.58 29.96
N GLN A 206 -8.48 -7.48 30.02
CA GLN A 206 -9.49 -7.41 31.08
C GLN A 206 -9.72 -8.79 31.66
N THR A 207 -8.96 -9.14 32.70
CA THR A 207 -9.54 -9.86 33.84
C THR A 207 -10.56 -8.96 34.54
N ALA A 208 -11.64 -8.60 33.84
CA ALA A 208 -12.92 -8.40 34.47
C ALA A 208 -13.57 -9.77 34.45
N THR A 209 -13.56 -10.45 35.60
CA THR A 209 -14.44 -11.60 35.83
C THR A 209 -15.81 -11.22 35.31
N GLU A 210 -16.30 -11.93 34.30
CA GLU A 210 -17.58 -11.69 33.66
C GLU A 210 -18.65 -11.57 34.76
N VAL A 211 -19.13 -10.35 35.00
CA VAL A 211 -20.33 -10.15 35.80
C VAL A 211 -21.45 -10.61 34.90
N ALA A 212 -21.84 -11.88 35.05
CA ALA A 212 -22.95 -12.45 34.33
C ALA A 212 -24.21 -11.63 34.64
N PHE A 213 -24.57 -10.74 33.71
CA PHE A 213 -25.90 -10.14 33.69
C PHE A 213 -26.73 -11.01 32.74
N THR A 214 -27.77 -11.65 33.26
CA THR A 214 -28.78 -12.24 32.41
C THR A 214 -29.81 -11.15 32.18
N ALA A 215 -29.77 -10.50 31.00
CA ALA A 215 -30.86 -9.62 30.60
C ALA A 215 -32.16 -10.41 30.65
N THR A 216 -33.15 -9.94 31.41
CA THR A 216 -34.44 -10.63 31.54
C THR A 216 -35.23 -10.60 30.22
N GLU A 217 -34.87 -9.70 29.30
CA GLU A 217 -35.46 -9.54 27.97
C GLU A 217 -34.38 -9.15 26.93
N ASN A 218 -34.62 -9.43 25.64
CA ASN A 218 -33.69 -9.07 24.57
C ASN A 218 -33.71 -7.56 24.30
N ILE A 219 -32.53 -6.97 24.03
CA ILE A 219 -32.42 -5.60 23.48
C ILE A 219 -33.20 -5.53 22.17
N ALA A 220 -34.30 -4.76 22.15
CA ALA A 220 -35.20 -4.67 21.00
C ALA A 220 -34.76 -3.59 19.98
N ALA A 221 -33.66 -2.88 20.26
CA ALA A 221 -33.18 -1.78 19.42
C ALA A 221 -32.72 -2.20 18.01
N THR A 222 -33.28 -1.56 17.00
CA THR A 222 -32.91 -1.74 15.58
C THR A 222 -31.87 -0.73 15.07
N SER A 223 -31.28 0.07 15.97
CA SER A 223 -30.21 1.04 15.64
C SER A 223 -29.22 1.16 16.79
N VAL A 224 -27.96 1.49 16.48
CA VAL A 224 -26.89 1.67 17.48
C VAL A 224 -27.26 2.74 18.50
N GLN A 225 -27.88 3.85 18.06
CA GLN A 225 -28.28 4.94 18.95
C GLN A 225 -29.38 4.51 19.94
N ALA A 226 -30.31 3.65 19.49
CA ALA A 226 -31.35 3.10 20.36
C ALA A 226 -30.79 2.05 21.33
N ALA A 227 -29.83 1.24 20.89
CA ALA A 227 -29.19 0.24 21.76
C ALA A 227 -28.38 0.89 22.88
N LEU A 228 -27.70 2.02 22.60
CA LEU A 228 -26.99 2.80 23.61
C LEU A 228 -27.96 3.43 24.63
N ALA A 229 -29.11 3.93 24.18
CA ALA A 229 -30.13 4.50 25.07
C ALA A 229 -30.82 3.43 25.94
N GLU A 230 -31.03 2.23 25.41
CA GLU A 230 -31.56 1.08 26.14
C GLU A 230 -30.54 0.61 27.20
N LEU A 231 -29.26 0.50 26.83
CA LEU A 231 -28.17 0.19 27.74
C LEU A 231 -28.02 1.22 28.87
N ASP A 232 -28.13 2.52 28.57
CA ASP A 232 -28.05 3.58 29.58
C ASP A 232 -29.24 3.53 30.57
N ASN A 233 -30.40 3.04 30.14
CA ASN A 233 -31.56 2.82 31.01
C ASN A 233 -31.46 1.54 31.85
N GLU A 234 -30.79 0.51 31.33
CA GLU A 234 -30.64 -0.79 32.00
C GLU A 234 -29.42 -0.86 32.92
N LYS A 235 -28.42 0.00 32.69
CA LYS A 235 -27.24 0.09 33.55
C LYS A 235 -27.64 0.57 34.95
N LEU A 236 -27.10 -0.08 35.98
CA LEU A 236 -27.27 0.33 37.37
C LEU A 236 -26.84 1.80 37.53
N ALA A 237 -27.78 2.68 37.88
CA ALA A 237 -27.50 4.10 38.06
C ALA A 237 -26.44 4.31 39.15
N LEU A 238 -25.39 5.07 38.83
CA LEU A 238 -24.25 5.33 39.73
C LEU A 238 -24.64 6.10 41.01
N ALA A 239 -25.85 6.67 41.05
CA ALA A 239 -26.44 7.27 42.23
C ALA A 239 -27.87 6.73 42.45
N GLY A 240 -28.07 5.94 43.51
CA GLY A 240 -29.41 5.64 44.02
C GLY A 240 -30.08 4.35 43.55
N GLY A 241 -29.38 3.43 42.88
CA GLY A 241 -29.90 2.08 42.62
C GLY A 241 -30.02 1.23 43.89
N THR A 242 -31.04 0.35 43.95
CA THR A 242 -31.13 -0.68 45.00
C THR A 242 -30.40 -1.94 44.53
N MET A 243 -29.36 -2.36 45.25
CA MET A 243 -28.74 -3.67 45.04
C MET A 243 -29.52 -4.72 45.84
N SER A 244 -29.80 -5.88 45.22
CA SER A 244 -30.42 -7.04 45.88
C SER A 244 -29.43 -8.21 45.85
N GLY A 245 -29.49 -9.07 46.88
CA GLY A 245 -28.58 -10.21 47.05
C GLY A 245 -27.37 -9.92 47.94
N ASP A 246 -26.50 -10.91 48.06
CA ASP A 246 -25.30 -10.83 48.88
C ASP A 246 -24.23 -9.95 48.20
N ILE A 247 -23.69 -8.98 48.94
CA ILE A 247 -22.57 -8.14 48.49
C ILE A 247 -21.29 -8.64 49.16
N ALA A 248 -20.47 -9.39 48.43
CA ALA A 248 -19.17 -9.85 48.90
C ALA A 248 -18.11 -8.74 48.74
N MET A 249 -17.74 -8.04 49.82
CA MET A 249 -16.75 -6.95 49.80
C MET A 249 -15.31 -7.39 50.11
N GLY A 250 -15.10 -8.66 50.49
CA GLY A 250 -13.79 -9.16 50.88
C GLY A 250 -13.22 -8.41 52.08
N ALA A 251 -11.96 -7.97 51.99
CA ALA A 251 -11.27 -7.21 53.04
C ALA A 251 -11.42 -5.68 52.89
N ASN A 252 -12.29 -5.20 52.00
CA ASN A 252 -12.44 -3.77 51.75
C ASN A 252 -13.27 -3.07 52.83
N ASN A 253 -12.89 -1.83 53.15
CA ASN A 253 -13.63 -0.99 54.08
C ASN A 253 -14.86 -0.36 53.39
N LEU A 254 -16.01 -0.35 54.08
CA LEU A 254 -17.14 0.52 53.74
C LEU A 254 -16.92 1.90 54.38
N SER A 255 -16.63 2.91 53.57
CA SER A 255 -16.52 4.31 54.02
C SER A 255 -17.70 5.14 53.50
N GLY A 256 -18.16 6.11 54.29
CA GLY A 256 -19.25 7.02 53.89
C GLY A 256 -20.66 6.40 53.84
N ALA A 257 -20.82 5.14 54.25
CA ALA A 257 -22.15 4.56 54.44
C ALA A 257 -22.88 5.32 55.56
N GLY A 258 -24.14 5.69 55.31
CA GLY A 258 -25.00 6.30 56.33
C GLY A 258 -25.40 5.30 57.41
N THR A 259 -26.60 4.73 57.28
CA THR A 259 -27.06 3.64 58.17
C THR A 259 -26.84 2.30 57.51
N VAL A 260 -26.20 1.36 58.21
CA VAL A 260 -26.06 -0.03 57.79
C VAL A 260 -26.98 -0.88 58.65
N GLY A 261 -28.02 -1.45 58.05
CA GLY A 261 -28.92 -2.40 58.71
C GLY A 261 -28.57 -3.84 58.35
N ALA A 262 -28.35 -4.70 59.35
CA ALA A 262 -28.14 -6.13 59.15
C ALA A 262 -28.86 -6.93 60.24
N THR A 263 -29.30 -8.14 59.91
CA THR A 263 -29.86 -9.09 60.90
C THR A 263 -28.79 -9.70 61.79
N THR A 264 -27.52 -9.70 61.34
CA THR A 264 -26.37 -10.20 62.09
C THR A 264 -25.11 -9.44 61.66
N PHE A 265 -24.31 -8.99 62.63
CA PHE A 265 -22.95 -8.50 62.43
C PHE A 265 -21.98 -9.53 62.98
N LEU A 266 -21.05 -10.03 62.16
CA LEU A 266 -20.02 -10.99 62.58
C LEU A 266 -18.67 -10.28 62.73
N GLY A 267 -17.88 -10.65 63.75
CA GLY A 267 -16.55 -10.09 64.04
C GLY A 267 -16.54 -9.00 65.10
N ASP A 268 -15.39 -8.33 65.25
CA ASP A 268 -15.19 -7.26 66.23
C ASP A 268 -15.90 -5.98 65.78
N LEU A 269 -16.79 -5.46 66.62
CA LEU A 269 -17.47 -4.19 66.39
C LEU A 269 -16.71 -3.06 67.10
N ASN A 270 -15.72 -2.49 66.42
CA ASN A 270 -14.91 -1.39 66.95
C ASN A 270 -15.63 -0.05 66.75
N GLY A 271 -16.20 0.53 67.82
CA GLY A 271 -16.83 1.85 67.77
C GLY A 271 -17.82 2.15 68.91
N THR A 272 -18.50 3.29 68.82
CA THR A 272 -19.57 3.66 69.74
C THR A 272 -20.87 2.96 69.35
N ILE A 273 -21.32 2.01 70.16
CA ILE A 273 -22.66 1.40 70.02
C ILE A 273 -23.69 2.41 70.53
N ASN A 274 -24.76 2.67 69.75
CA ASN A 274 -25.82 3.61 70.13
C ASN A 274 -26.47 3.19 71.46
N THR A 275 -26.70 4.15 72.36
CA THR A 275 -27.30 3.96 73.68
C THR A 275 -28.73 3.38 73.66
N ALA A 276 -29.42 3.42 72.51
CA ALA A 276 -30.74 2.82 72.32
C ALA A 276 -30.70 1.32 71.93
N THR A 277 -29.52 0.69 71.90
CA THR A 277 -29.40 -0.73 71.54
C THR A 277 -30.05 -1.61 72.61
N THR A 278 -31.11 -2.33 72.25
CA THR A 278 -31.74 -3.36 73.10
C THR A 278 -31.15 -4.72 72.74
N ALA A 279 -30.66 -5.44 73.74
CA ALA A 279 -30.17 -6.82 73.59
C ALA A 279 -31.05 -7.76 74.41
N VAL A 280 -31.12 -9.03 74.02
CA VAL A 280 -31.81 -10.06 74.83
C VAL A 280 -31.04 -10.24 76.14
N THR A 281 -31.71 -9.98 77.27
CA THR A 281 -31.14 -10.14 78.61
C THR A 281 -30.76 -11.60 78.86
N GLN A 282 -29.56 -11.84 79.40
CA GLN A 282 -29.01 -13.17 79.66
C GLN A 282 -29.72 -13.88 80.84
N SER A 283 -29.58 -15.21 80.90
CA SER A 283 -29.89 -16.00 82.09
C SER A 283 -28.72 -15.98 83.07
N SER A 284 -28.99 -16.09 84.37
CA SER A 284 -27.94 -16.12 85.41
C SER A 284 -26.94 -17.28 85.18
N GLY A 285 -25.65 -16.98 85.18
CA GLY A 285 -24.55 -17.96 85.04
C GLY A 285 -24.01 -18.18 83.61
N ASP A 286 -24.45 -17.41 82.61
CA ASP A 286 -23.86 -17.42 81.26
C ASP A 286 -22.48 -16.73 81.26
N ASN A 287 -21.44 -17.41 80.76
CA ASN A 287 -20.07 -16.91 80.67
C ASN A 287 -19.65 -16.52 79.24
N SER A 288 -20.62 -16.21 78.37
CA SER A 288 -20.37 -15.71 77.03
C SER A 288 -19.95 -14.23 77.06
N THR A 289 -19.17 -13.80 76.06
CA THR A 289 -18.73 -12.41 75.85
C THR A 289 -19.86 -11.46 75.40
N LYS A 290 -21.12 -11.80 75.70
CA LYS A 290 -22.32 -11.04 75.32
C LYS A 290 -22.45 -9.78 76.18
N VAL A 291 -22.97 -8.71 75.58
CA VAL A 291 -23.22 -7.42 76.27
C VAL A 291 -24.23 -7.63 77.40
N ALA A 292 -23.88 -7.24 78.63
CA ALA A 292 -24.81 -7.17 79.75
C ALA A 292 -25.62 -5.88 79.68
N THR A 293 -26.94 -5.97 79.88
CA THR A 293 -27.77 -4.76 80.03
C THR A 293 -27.52 -4.12 81.39
N THR A 294 -27.72 -2.80 81.50
CA THR A 294 -27.63 -2.09 82.79
C THR A 294 -28.53 -2.72 83.84
N ALA A 295 -29.75 -3.12 83.47
CA ALA A 295 -30.68 -3.81 84.37
C ALA A 295 -30.15 -5.16 84.90
N TYR A 296 -29.40 -5.93 84.10
CA TYR A 296 -28.78 -7.17 84.57
C TYR A 296 -27.63 -6.90 85.55
N ALA A 297 -26.77 -5.91 85.24
CA ALA A 297 -25.68 -5.51 86.12
C ALA A 297 -26.20 -4.98 87.46
N ASP A 298 -27.28 -4.19 87.44
CA ASP A 298 -27.94 -3.66 88.63
C ASP A 298 -28.55 -4.80 89.47
N ALA A 299 -29.23 -5.76 88.85
CA ALA A 299 -29.80 -6.92 89.55
C ALA A 299 -28.72 -7.83 90.17
N ALA A 300 -27.63 -8.09 89.45
CA ALA A 300 -26.53 -8.90 89.95
C ALA A 300 -25.81 -8.21 91.13
N SER A 301 -25.58 -6.90 91.06
CA SER A 301 -24.96 -6.15 92.16
C SER A 301 -25.85 -6.10 93.41
N ALA A 302 -27.17 -6.03 93.25
CA ALA A 302 -28.11 -6.06 94.36
C ALA A 302 -28.10 -7.39 95.13
N GLY A 303 -27.80 -8.52 94.48
CA GLY A 303 -27.75 -9.85 95.10
C GLY A 303 -26.51 -10.14 95.95
N ILE A 304 -25.43 -9.38 95.80
CA ILE A 304 -24.15 -9.60 96.52
C ILE A 304 -24.23 -9.09 97.97
N ASN A 305 -25.17 -8.19 98.28
CA ASN A 305 -25.31 -7.61 99.62
C ASN A 305 -26.12 -8.47 100.62
N THR A 306 -26.50 -9.70 100.27
CA THR A 306 -27.26 -10.57 101.18
C THR A 306 -26.63 -11.96 101.25
N LEU A 307 -26.00 -12.30 102.39
CA LEU A 307 -25.76 -13.71 102.72
C LEU A 307 -27.11 -14.36 102.99
N ALA A 308 -27.51 -15.33 102.16
CA ALA A 308 -28.76 -16.06 102.32
C ALA A 308 -28.75 -16.86 103.64
N ALA A 309 -29.34 -16.30 104.70
CA ALA A 309 -29.63 -16.94 105.99
C ALA A 309 -28.61 -18.02 106.42
N GLY A 310 -27.32 -17.69 106.39
CA GLY A 310 -26.26 -18.56 106.86
C GLY A 310 -26.15 -18.45 108.38
N LYS A 311 -26.38 -19.55 109.10
CA LYS A 311 -26.03 -19.61 110.53
C LYS A 311 -24.50 -19.56 110.61
N ILE A 312 -23.96 -18.51 111.22
CA ILE A 312 -22.53 -18.42 111.53
C ILE A 312 -22.31 -19.16 112.86
N TYR A 313 -21.40 -20.13 112.85
CA TYR A 313 -20.97 -20.84 114.05
C TYR A 313 -19.56 -20.38 114.42
N LEU A 314 -19.40 -19.88 115.64
CA LEU A 314 -18.08 -19.58 116.21
C LEU A 314 -17.76 -20.65 117.26
N GLY A 315 -16.49 -21.08 117.33
CA GLY A 315 -16.03 -22.01 118.35
C GLY A 315 -15.91 -21.31 119.71
N ASP A 316 -16.44 -21.92 120.77
CA ASP A 316 -16.17 -21.46 122.12
C ASP A 316 -14.79 -21.93 122.63
N GLY A 317 -14.37 -21.44 123.80
CA GLY A 317 -13.10 -21.85 124.44
C GLY A 317 -13.02 -23.33 124.83
N THR A 318 -14.09 -24.12 124.61
CA THR A 318 -14.15 -25.57 124.79
C THR A 318 -14.12 -26.34 123.45
N ASN A 319 -13.93 -25.63 122.34
CA ASN A 319 -13.83 -26.17 120.99
C ASN A 319 -15.14 -26.78 120.46
N GLN A 320 -16.29 -26.28 120.93
CA GLN A 320 -17.60 -26.61 120.36
C GLN A 320 -18.16 -25.43 119.57
N ALA A 321 -18.74 -25.72 118.41
CA ALA A 321 -19.34 -24.72 117.53
C ALA A 321 -20.73 -24.33 118.04
N ALA A 322 -20.91 -23.07 118.42
CA ALA A 322 -22.20 -22.52 118.83
C ALA A 322 -22.71 -21.51 117.80
N GLU A 323 -24.01 -21.55 117.53
CA GLU A 323 -24.67 -20.58 116.65
C GLU A 323 -24.65 -19.21 117.32
N VAL A 324 -24.11 -18.21 116.63
CA VAL A 324 -24.09 -16.84 117.13
C VAL A 324 -25.01 -15.99 116.27
N THR A 325 -26.04 -15.42 116.89
CA THR A 325 -26.83 -14.35 116.27
C THR A 325 -25.99 -13.08 116.26
N MET A 326 -25.55 -12.65 115.08
CA MET A 326 -24.82 -11.39 114.96
C MET A 326 -25.82 -10.22 115.01
N SER A 327 -25.56 -9.22 115.86
CA SER A 327 -26.29 -7.94 115.84
C SER A 327 -25.30 -6.80 115.60
N GLY A 328 -25.54 -5.98 114.58
CA GLY A 328 -24.65 -4.88 114.16
C GLY A 328 -23.83 -5.21 112.91
N ASP A 329 -23.04 -4.23 112.46
CA ASP A 329 -22.15 -4.39 111.32
C ASP A 329 -20.97 -5.30 111.69
N VAL A 330 -20.62 -6.21 110.78
CA VAL A 330 -19.49 -7.14 110.96
C VAL A 330 -18.48 -6.85 109.87
N THR A 331 -17.28 -6.46 110.27
CA THR A 331 -16.12 -6.41 109.39
C THR A 331 -15.34 -7.70 109.57
N ILE A 332 -15.29 -8.52 108.53
CA ILE A 332 -14.40 -9.68 108.45
C ILE A 332 -13.20 -9.20 107.64
N ASP A 333 -12.04 -9.04 108.30
CA ASP A 333 -10.75 -8.86 107.64
C ASP A 333 -10.19 -10.21 107.15
#